data_AF-A0A087HDE4-F1
#
_entry.id   AF-A0A087HDE4-F1
#
_cell.length_a   1.000
_cell.length_b   1.000
_cell.length_c   1.000
_cell.angle_alpha   90.00
_cell.angle_beta   90.00
_cell.angle_gamma   90.00
#
_symmetry.space_group_name_H-M   'P 1'
#
loop_
_entity.id
_entity.type
_entity.pdbx_description
1 polymer ?
#
loop_
_entity_poly.entity_id
_entity_poly.type
_entity_poly.pdbx_seq_one_letter_code
_entity_poly.pdbx_strand_id
1 'polypeptide(L)'
;MDDWTKLPEELLLMITVRLFSVVELLRFRSICQSWRASISITDNNNNNPFPLRPNIHLNPLIITVSTTQQANSSLDLNACISRAAFFRVTHSSMSQSWLIKSEPDYNYGTLRLLNPLSRLPLLHWYKSIDLYQFTLSGIQESYVLQNQNTKETLPGFKRLVLVSVSGQDPKIVGIGCDGKIRYWNGVIWTRIKDQTSHFSDVIVHKGLVYALDVKGIVWLVSHSLSIFKYGPLLDSECHRAKRFVECSGELYIVDCIEEADSSPVTRFSHVIHDDVGNMNCELSERDCDKMVGFKVYKVDEELREWVEVKSLGDNAIVMANDCCFSVLANEFYGCLQNSIYFSDKEEVIKVYKLDDGSITTMKGFSQSCFQMFVPSFR
;
A
#
# COMPACT_ATOMS: atom_id res chain seq x y z
N MET A 1 -4.00 -13.15 38.56
CA MET A 1 -3.37 -12.20 37.63
C MET A 1 -1.89 -12.47 37.70
N ASP A 2 -1.33 -13.00 36.62
CA ASP A 2 0.10 -13.29 36.57
C ASP A 2 0.90 -11.98 36.56
N ASP A 3 2.01 -11.99 37.27
CA ASP A 3 2.86 -10.82 37.49
C ASP A 3 3.81 -10.62 36.29
N TRP A 4 3.31 -9.96 35.25
CA TRP A 4 4.05 -9.62 34.03
C TRP A 4 5.27 -8.71 34.27
N THR A 5 5.43 -8.17 35.49
CA THR A 5 6.62 -7.36 35.84
C THR A 5 7.88 -8.19 36.02
N LYS A 6 7.75 -9.52 36.17
CA LYS A 6 8.86 -10.47 36.35
C LYS A 6 9.24 -11.20 35.06
N LEU A 7 8.70 -10.80 33.91
CA LEU A 7 9.01 -11.45 32.65
C LEU A 7 10.50 -11.30 32.33
N PRO A 8 11.24 -12.38 32.05
CA PRO A 8 12.64 -12.32 31.65
C PRO A 8 12.84 -11.44 30.41
N GLU A 9 13.98 -10.75 30.34
CA GLU A 9 14.33 -9.86 29.24
C GLU A 9 14.34 -10.60 27.88
N GLU A 10 14.70 -11.88 27.87
CA GLU A 10 14.71 -12.73 26.67
C GLU A 10 13.31 -12.94 26.11
N LEU A 11 12.29 -13.07 26.96
CA LEU A 11 10.89 -13.19 26.52
C LEU A 11 10.33 -11.85 26.07
N LEU A 12 10.68 -10.75 26.74
CA LEU A 12 10.36 -9.40 26.29
C LEU A 12 10.97 -9.12 24.92
N LEU A 13 12.20 -9.58 24.67
CA LEU A 13 12.88 -9.53 23.38
C LEU A 13 12.10 -10.33 22.32
N MET A 14 11.71 -11.58 22.62
CA MET A 14 10.93 -12.41 21.69
C MET A 14 9.56 -11.80 21.36
N ILE A 15 8.91 -11.15 22.32
CA ILE A 15 7.67 -10.40 22.08
C ILE A 15 7.95 -9.21 21.16
N THR A 16 8.97 -8.42 21.48
CA THR A 16 9.37 -7.24 20.69
C THR A 16 9.68 -7.60 19.23
N VAL A 17 10.42 -8.68 19.00
CA VAL A 17 10.76 -9.19 17.65
C VAL A 17 9.51 -9.58 16.84
N ARG A 18 8.43 -9.97 17.54
CA ARG A 18 7.14 -10.33 16.94
C ARG A 18 6.16 -9.17 16.84
N LEU A 19 6.46 -7.98 17.37
CA LEU A 19 5.63 -6.80 17.15
C LEU A 19 5.84 -6.32 15.72
N PHE A 20 4.80 -6.40 14.90
CA PHE A 20 4.91 -6.05 13.49
C PHE A 20 4.72 -4.56 13.29
N SER A 21 3.86 -3.90 14.07
CA SER A 21 3.53 -2.48 13.89
C SER A 21 4.50 -1.55 14.64
N VAL A 22 4.87 -0.43 14.03
CA VAL A 22 5.61 0.65 14.71
C VAL A 22 4.82 1.19 15.90
N VAL A 23 3.49 1.19 15.81
CA VAL A 23 2.62 1.61 16.93
C VAL A 23 2.65 0.60 18.06
N GLU A 24 2.67 -0.71 17.76
CA GLU A 24 2.82 -1.74 18.79
C GLU A 24 4.17 -1.59 19.51
N LEU A 25 5.24 -1.32 18.77
CA LEU A 25 6.55 -1.07 19.34
C LEU A 25 6.58 0.19 20.22
N LEU A 26 5.96 1.29 19.78
CA LEU A 26 5.86 2.53 20.56
C LEU A 26 5.03 2.32 21.84
N ARG A 27 3.91 1.59 21.75
CA ARG A 27 3.08 1.22 22.91
C ARG A 27 3.85 0.31 23.87
N PHE A 28 4.60 -0.65 23.34
CA PHE A 28 5.45 -1.53 24.14
C PHE A 28 6.49 -0.72 24.95
N ARG A 29 7.15 0.25 24.30
CA ARG A 29 8.10 1.18 24.94
C ARG A 29 7.47 2.15 25.94
N SER A 30 6.15 2.36 25.88
CA SER A 30 5.44 3.26 26.79
C SER A 30 4.93 2.59 28.07
N ILE A 31 5.06 1.25 28.21
CA ILE A 31 4.54 0.52 29.38
C ILE A 31 5.33 0.83 30.65
N CYS A 32 6.65 0.57 30.68
CA CYS A 32 7.51 0.88 31.81
C CYS A 32 8.99 0.98 31.39
N GLN A 33 9.87 1.36 32.34
CA GLN A 33 11.30 1.50 32.06
C GLN A 33 11.98 0.21 31.63
N SER A 34 11.62 -0.94 32.22
CA SER A 34 12.18 -2.26 31.85
C SER A 34 11.83 -2.66 30.41
N TRP A 35 10.57 -2.49 30.00
CA TRP A 35 10.11 -2.78 28.65
C TRP A 35 10.66 -1.78 27.61
N ARG A 36 10.89 -0.53 28.01
CA ARG A 36 11.61 0.43 27.18
C ARG A 36 13.09 0.06 27.01
N ALA A 37 13.71 -0.45 28.08
CA ALA A 37 15.13 -0.78 28.12
C ALA A 37 15.48 -2.07 27.37
N SER A 38 14.56 -3.02 27.26
CA SER A 38 14.76 -4.28 26.51
C SER A 38 15.04 -4.07 25.01
N ILE A 39 14.81 -2.86 24.49
CA ILE A 39 15.12 -2.45 23.12
C ILE A 39 16.48 -1.75 23.00
N SER A 40 16.97 -1.12 24.08
CA SER A 40 18.26 -0.40 24.08
C SER A 40 19.47 -1.27 24.39
N ILE A 41 19.28 -2.45 24.99
CA ILE A 41 20.37 -3.40 25.32
C ILE A 41 21.11 -3.88 24.06
N THR A 42 20.52 -3.69 22.88
CA THR A 42 21.08 -4.04 21.57
C THR A 42 21.87 -2.93 20.88
N ASP A 43 21.87 -1.70 21.41
CA ASP A 43 22.60 -0.57 20.80
C ASP A 43 24.09 -0.52 21.20
N ASN A 44 24.52 -1.23 22.25
CA ASN A 44 25.86 -1.09 22.83
C ASN A 44 26.92 -2.07 22.29
N ASN A 45 26.53 -3.04 21.47
CA ASN A 45 27.45 -3.88 20.72
C ASN A 45 27.21 -3.63 19.24
N ASN A 46 28.26 -3.35 18.47
CA ASN A 46 28.24 -3.20 17.00
C ASN A 46 27.63 -4.39 16.21
N ASN A 47 27.03 -5.37 16.89
CA ASN A 47 26.18 -6.41 16.36
C ASN A 47 24.75 -6.18 16.88
N ASN A 48 24.02 -5.30 16.20
CA ASN A 48 22.61 -5.07 16.47
C ASN A 48 21.80 -6.32 16.08
N PRO A 49 21.16 -7.06 17.01
CA PRO A 49 20.20 -8.12 16.66
C PRO A 49 18.89 -7.52 16.14
N PHE A 50 18.68 -6.21 16.35
CA PHE A 50 17.67 -5.43 15.68
C PHE A 50 18.33 -4.63 14.56
N PRO A 51 18.40 -5.14 13.33
CA PRO A 51 17.99 -4.22 12.30
C PRO A 51 16.56 -3.81 12.71
N LEU A 52 16.34 -2.55 13.07
CA LEU A 52 15.12 -1.86 12.68
C LEU A 52 14.83 -2.39 11.28
N ARG A 53 13.85 -3.31 11.17
CA ARG A 53 13.86 -4.44 10.20
C ARG A 53 14.67 -4.10 8.98
N PRO A 54 15.63 -4.96 8.56
CA PRO A 54 16.56 -4.57 7.53
C PRO A 54 15.68 -4.09 6.40
N ASN A 55 15.90 -2.85 5.94
CA ASN A 55 15.57 -2.51 4.57
C ASN A 55 15.97 -3.77 3.81
N ILE A 56 15.00 -4.53 3.30
CA ILE A 56 15.34 -5.73 2.55
C ILE A 56 16.10 -5.13 1.39
N HIS A 57 17.43 -5.24 1.46
CA HIS A 57 18.34 -4.70 0.48
C HIS A 57 18.14 -5.63 -0.68
N LEU A 58 17.25 -5.21 -1.56
CA LEU A 58 17.04 -5.87 -2.82
C LEU A 58 18.28 -5.49 -3.62
N ASN A 59 19.19 -6.45 -3.76
CA ASN A 59 20.34 -6.30 -4.64
C ASN A 59 19.83 -5.80 -6.00
N PRO A 60 20.51 -4.81 -6.60
CA PRO A 60 19.87 -3.68 -7.25
C PRO A 60 19.04 -4.16 -8.43
N LEU A 61 17.75 -3.86 -8.38
CA LEU A 61 17.00 -3.62 -9.60
C LEU A 61 17.70 -2.43 -10.27
N ILE A 62 18.58 -2.71 -11.24
CA ILE A 62 19.11 -1.66 -12.11
C ILE A 62 17.94 -1.23 -13.00
N ILE A 63 17.18 -0.24 -12.54
CA ILE A 63 16.15 0.40 -13.34
C ILE A 63 16.87 1.44 -14.19
N THR A 64 17.28 1.03 -15.39
CA THR A 64 17.73 1.98 -16.40
C THR A 64 16.49 2.65 -16.98
N VAL A 65 16.32 3.94 -16.72
CA VAL A 65 15.29 4.76 -17.38
C VAL A 65 15.94 5.36 -18.63
N SER A 66 15.46 4.99 -19.81
CA SER A 66 15.78 5.74 -21.04
C SER A 66 14.57 6.55 -21.46
N THR A 67 14.74 7.87 -21.53
CA THR A 67 13.80 8.77 -22.20
C THR A 67 14.31 8.98 -23.62
N THR A 68 13.41 9.12 -24.59
CA THR A 68 13.75 9.34 -26.00
C THR A 68 14.42 10.69 -26.28
N GLN A 69 14.77 11.48 -25.26
CA GLN A 69 15.40 12.80 -25.41
C GLN A 69 16.68 13.04 -24.59
N GLN A 70 17.16 12.14 -23.72
CA GLN A 70 18.47 12.35 -23.05
C GLN A 70 19.08 11.06 -22.46
N ALA A 71 20.40 11.09 -22.28
CA ALA A 71 21.33 9.98 -22.07
C ALA A 71 20.91 8.92 -21.04
N ASN A 72 21.28 7.66 -21.33
CA ASN A 72 21.22 6.52 -20.43
C ASN A 72 21.87 6.87 -19.09
N SER A 73 21.08 6.97 -18.02
CA SER A 73 21.59 6.99 -16.66
C SER A 73 21.35 5.62 -16.03
N SER A 74 22.41 4.84 -15.85
CA SER A 74 22.40 3.70 -14.94
C SER A 74 22.45 4.26 -13.53
N LEU A 75 21.30 4.49 -12.92
CA LEU A 75 21.24 4.84 -11.52
C LEU A 75 21.52 3.57 -10.71
N ASP A 76 22.63 3.57 -9.95
CA ASP A 76 22.82 2.62 -8.84
C ASP A 76 21.75 2.94 -7.80
N LEU A 77 20.59 2.34 -8.00
CA LEU A 77 19.44 2.49 -7.15
C LEU A 77 19.65 1.56 -5.97
N ASN A 78 20.23 2.11 -4.90
CA ASN A 78 20.26 1.47 -3.60
C ASN A 78 18.81 1.29 -3.11
N ALA A 79 18.15 0.26 -3.62
CA ALA A 79 16.72 0.06 -3.50
C ALA A 79 16.39 -0.69 -2.21
N CYS A 80 15.34 -0.26 -1.51
CA CYS A 80 14.77 -1.00 -0.39
C CYS A 80 13.25 -1.10 -0.52
N ILE A 81 12.69 -2.06 0.22
CA ILE A 81 11.25 -2.10 0.43
C ILE A 81 10.90 -1.10 1.52
N SER A 82 10.16 -0.06 1.15
CA SER A 82 9.59 0.90 2.08
C SER A 82 8.19 0.49 2.49
N ARG A 83 7.99 0.40 3.80
CA ARG A 83 6.68 0.11 4.42
C ARG A 83 6.05 1.40 4.91
N ALA A 84 4.83 1.66 4.46
CA ALA A 84 3.99 2.71 5.00
C ALA A 84 2.69 2.11 5.53
N ALA A 85 2.15 2.69 6.59
CA ALA A 85 0.93 2.23 7.22
C ALA A 85 -0.08 3.36 7.35
N PHE A 86 -1.35 3.00 7.18
CA PHE A 86 -2.50 3.84 7.40
C PHE A 86 -2.96 3.70 8.84
N PHE A 87 -3.21 4.84 9.48
CA PHE A 87 -3.64 4.88 10.86
C PHE A 87 -4.91 5.69 10.99
N ARG A 88 -5.82 5.15 11.79
CA ARG A 88 -6.93 5.89 12.36
C ARG A 88 -6.44 6.59 13.63
N VAL A 89 -6.58 7.92 13.64
CA VAL A 89 -6.22 8.77 14.78
C VAL A 89 -7.49 9.21 15.49
N THR A 90 -7.64 8.78 16.73
CA THR A 90 -8.80 9.11 17.58
C THR A 90 -8.35 9.99 18.73
N HIS A 91 -9.20 10.95 19.10
CA HIS A 91 -9.05 11.70 20.35
C HIS A 91 -10.03 11.13 21.37
N SER A 92 -9.61 11.00 22.63
CA SER A 92 -10.38 10.36 23.70
C SER A 92 -11.79 10.93 23.92
N SER A 93 -12.00 12.21 23.57
CA SER A 93 -13.30 12.90 23.71
C SER A 93 -14.15 12.94 22.44
N MET A 94 -13.71 12.33 21.33
CA MET A 94 -14.37 12.48 20.04
C MET A 94 -14.85 11.14 19.45
N SER A 95 -16.01 11.15 18.80
CA SER A 95 -16.60 9.97 18.15
C SER A 95 -16.01 9.68 16.77
N GLN A 96 -15.46 10.70 16.11
CA GLN A 96 -14.89 10.62 14.77
C GLN A 96 -13.37 10.74 14.81
N SER A 97 -12.74 10.29 13.73
CA SER A 97 -11.29 10.12 13.63
C SER A 97 -10.72 10.65 12.32
N TRP A 98 -9.40 10.79 12.28
CA TRP A 98 -8.66 11.15 11.07
C TRP A 98 -7.94 9.94 10.50
N LEU A 99 -7.71 9.97 9.19
CA LEU A 99 -6.90 9.01 8.46
C LEU A 99 -5.57 9.64 8.12
N ILE A 100 -4.49 9.07 8.65
CA ILE A 100 -3.12 9.47 8.32
C ILE A 100 -2.37 8.30 7.70
N LYS A 101 -1.34 8.61 6.92
CA LYS A 101 -0.37 7.64 6.44
C LYS A 101 1.01 8.02 6.95
N SER A 102 1.78 7.04 7.42
CA SER A 102 3.14 7.29 7.86
C SER A 102 4.09 6.15 7.54
N GLU A 103 5.36 6.51 7.45
CA GLU A 103 6.50 5.62 7.28
C GLU A 103 7.49 5.82 8.45
N PRO A 104 8.13 4.77 8.97
CA PRO A 104 9.20 4.92 9.95
C PRO A 104 10.40 5.66 9.35
N ASP A 105 10.85 6.71 10.05
CA ASP A 105 12.14 7.34 9.81
C ASP A 105 13.19 6.72 10.73
N TYR A 106 13.97 5.79 10.17
CA TYR A 106 14.98 5.05 10.91
C TYR A 106 16.16 5.90 11.40
N ASN A 107 16.43 7.04 10.75
CA ASN A 107 17.54 7.91 11.14
C ASN A 107 17.24 8.64 12.45
N TYR A 108 15.98 8.95 12.71
CA TYR A 108 15.54 9.75 13.85
C TYR A 108 14.64 8.99 14.82
N GLY A 109 14.24 7.74 14.50
CA GLY A 109 13.30 6.96 15.29
C GLY A 109 11.90 7.59 15.36
N THR A 110 11.55 8.43 14.37
CA THR A 110 10.29 9.16 14.28
C THR A 110 9.39 8.59 13.18
N LEU A 111 8.14 9.06 13.11
CA LEU A 111 7.22 8.75 12.02
C LEU A 111 7.18 9.92 11.04
N ARG A 112 7.45 9.64 9.76
CA ARG A 112 7.29 10.60 8.68
C ARG A 112 5.87 10.51 8.14
N LEU A 113 5.12 11.62 8.21
CA LEU A 113 3.78 11.71 7.65
C LEU A 113 3.84 11.82 6.12
N LEU A 114 2.98 11.06 5.46
CA LEU A 114 2.85 10.98 4.02
C LEU A 114 1.44 11.36 3.60
N ASN A 115 1.28 11.84 2.35
CA ASN A 115 -0.03 12.02 1.75
C ASN A 115 -0.78 10.68 1.83
N PRO A 116 -2.01 10.61 2.35
CA PRO A 116 -2.74 9.35 2.47
C PRO A 116 -2.94 8.63 1.12
N LEU A 117 -3.18 9.38 0.04
CA LEU A 117 -3.44 8.77 -1.28
C LEU A 117 -2.16 8.56 -2.10
N SER A 118 -1.07 9.23 -1.75
CA SER A 118 0.24 9.03 -2.38
C SER A 118 1.33 8.64 -1.37
N ARG A 119 2.60 8.88 -1.69
CA ARG A 119 3.72 8.73 -0.75
C ARG A 119 4.55 9.99 -0.65
N LEU A 120 4.02 11.12 -1.14
CA LEU A 120 4.73 12.37 -1.05
C LEU A 120 4.80 12.85 0.40
N PRO A 121 5.96 13.37 0.85
CA PRO A 121 6.10 13.92 2.18
C PRO A 121 5.15 15.10 2.40
N LEU A 122 4.48 15.07 3.53
CA LEU A 122 3.62 16.16 3.98
C LEU A 122 4.47 17.27 4.62
N LEU A 123 4.98 18.20 3.79
CA LEU A 123 5.93 19.25 4.19
C LEU A 123 5.44 20.21 5.29
N HIS A 124 4.13 20.28 5.53
CA HIS A 124 3.52 21.31 6.39
C HIS A 124 2.72 20.77 7.59
N TRP A 125 2.74 19.45 7.85
CA TRP A 125 2.00 18.87 8.96
C TRP A 125 2.87 18.68 10.22
N TYR A 126 2.22 18.73 11.38
CA TYR A 126 2.82 18.75 12.73
C TYR A 126 4.02 17.80 12.89
N LYS A 127 5.09 18.31 13.51
CA LYS A 127 6.36 17.57 13.73
C LYS A 127 6.21 16.36 14.66
N SER A 128 5.14 16.29 15.45
CA SER A 128 4.90 15.20 16.40
C SER A 128 3.41 15.07 16.73
N ILE A 129 2.97 13.85 17.02
CA ILE A 129 1.63 13.52 17.53
C ILE A 129 1.77 13.15 19.00
N ASP A 130 0.99 13.77 19.89
CA ASP A 130 0.96 13.41 21.30
C ASP A 130 0.13 12.15 21.52
N LEU A 131 0.82 11.03 21.78
CA LEU A 131 0.18 9.73 22.02
C LEU A 131 -0.55 9.63 23.38
N TYR A 132 -0.41 10.62 24.27
CA TYR A 132 -1.26 10.71 25.48
C TYR A 132 -2.65 11.22 25.17
N GLN A 133 -2.79 12.09 24.17
CA GLN A 133 -4.06 12.69 23.75
C GLN A 133 -4.72 11.90 22.62
N PHE A 134 -3.91 11.39 21.70
CA PHE A 134 -4.36 10.71 20.50
C PHE A 134 -4.00 9.23 20.50
N THR A 135 -4.98 8.39 20.19
CA THR A 135 -4.77 6.96 19.99
C THR A 135 -4.63 6.65 18.50
N LEU A 136 -3.50 6.05 18.13
CA LEU A 136 -3.25 5.51 16.79
C LEU A 136 -3.68 4.05 16.71
N SER A 137 -4.50 3.71 15.73
CA SER A 137 -4.87 2.32 15.40
C SER A 137 -4.54 2.03 13.94
N GLY A 138 -3.83 0.94 13.68
CA GLY A 138 -3.45 0.55 12.31
C GLY A 138 -4.67 0.06 11.54
N ILE A 139 -4.79 0.50 10.29
CA ILE A 139 -5.85 0.08 9.37
C ILE A 139 -5.27 -0.89 8.35
N GLN A 140 -4.32 -0.40 7.55
CA GLN A 140 -3.79 -1.11 6.41
C GLN A 140 -2.30 -0.80 6.22
N GLU A 141 -1.56 -1.77 5.73
CA GLU A 141 -0.16 -1.61 5.36
C GLU A 141 0.02 -1.61 3.85
N SER A 142 1.04 -0.91 3.40
CA SER A 142 1.38 -0.72 2.01
C SER A 142 2.88 -0.81 1.81
N TYR A 143 3.30 -1.38 0.70
CA TYR A 143 4.69 -1.67 0.38
C TYR A 143 5.03 -1.11 -0.99
N VAL A 144 6.15 -0.42 -1.09
CA VAL A 144 6.71 0.02 -2.39
C VAL A 144 8.20 -0.20 -2.40
N LEU A 145 8.77 -0.20 -3.60
CA LEU A 145 10.20 -0.10 -3.78
C LEU A 145 10.60 1.37 -3.70
N GLN A 146 11.62 1.69 -2.91
CA GLN A 146 12.07 3.06 -2.67
C GLN A 146 13.59 3.16 -2.80
N ASN A 147 14.08 4.31 -3.29
CA ASN A 147 15.49 4.64 -3.22
C ASN A 147 15.86 5.00 -1.77
N GLN A 148 16.87 4.35 -1.20
CA GLN A 148 17.29 4.61 0.17
C GLN A 148 17.77 6.04 0.40
N ASN A 149 18.42 6.64 -0.60
CA ASN A 149 19.03 7.96 -0.52
C ASN A 149 17.99 9.07 -0.74
N THR A 150 17.25 9.02 -1.85
CA THR A 150 16.28 10.08 -2.19
C THR A 150 14.93 9.90 -1.50
N LYS A 151 14.63 8.70 -1.00
CA LYS A 151 13.31 8.30 -0.47
C LYS A 151 12.18 8.39 -1.50
N GLU A 152 12.52 8.44 -2.78
CA GLU A 152 11.56 8.42 -3.87
C GLU A 152 11.12 6.98 -4.18
N THR A 153 9.86 6.84 -4.58
CA THR A 153 9.31 5.55 -5.01
C THR A 153 9.91 5.19 -6.37
N LEU A 154 10.38 3.94 -6.52
CA LEU A 154 11.08 3.50 -7.72
C LEU A 154 10.12 2.91 -8.76
N PRO A 155 10.25 3.33 -10.03
CA PRO A 155 9.40 2.83 -11.11
C PRO A 155 9.89 1.46 -11.57
N GLY A 156 9.27 0.39 -11.08
CA GLY A 156 9.62 -0.99 -11.45
C GLY A 156 8.58 -2.02 -11.04
N PHE A 157 7.83 -1.74 -9.98
CA PHE A 157 6.71 -2.56 -9.55
C PHE A 157 5.42 -1.73 -9.55
N LYS A 158 4.34 -2.29 -10.10
CA LYS A 158 3.00 -1.71 -10.07
C LYS A 158 2.36 -1.84 -8.68
N ARG A 159 2.67 -2.93 -7.98
CA ARG A 159 2.09 -3.29 -6.67
C ARG A 159 3.01 -4.29 -5.97
N LEU A 160 3.16 -4.15 -4.65
CA LEU A 160 3.88 -5.08 -3.78
C LEU A 160 3.01 -5.45 -2.59
N VAL A 161 3.04 -6.72 -2.19
CA VAL A 161 2.32 -7.24 -1.04
C VAL A 161 3.23 -8.14 -0.20
N LEU A 162 2.99 -8.13 1.11
CA LEU A 162 3.64 -9.02 2.06
C LEU A 162 2.72 -10.19 2.38
N VAL A 163 3.18 -11.40 2.16
CA VAL A 163 2.45 -12.64 2.42
C VAL A 163 3.03 -13.27 3.67
N SER A 164 2.25 -13.28 4.75
CA SER A 164 2.63 -13.90 6.01
C SER A 164 1.82 -15.17 6.22
N VAL A 165 2.48 -16.32 6.33
CA VAL A 165 1.85 -17.61 6.61
C VAL A 165 2.31 -18.04 8.00
N SER A 166 1.39 -18.51 8.83
CA SER A 166 1.72 -18.95 10.19
C SER A 166 2.84 -19.99 10.16
N GLY A 167 3.94 -19.72 10.88
CA GLY A 167 5.09 -20.62 10.98
C GLY A 167 6.10 -20.56 9.82
N GLN A 168 5.93 -19.64 8.85
CA GLN A 168 6.93 -19.39 7.80
C GLN A 168 7.38 -17.93 7.80
N ASP A 169 8.58 -17.68 7.28
CA ASP A 169 9.05 -16.32 7.05
C ASP A 169 8.17 -15.62 6.01
N PRO A 170 7.88 -14.32 6.23
CA PRO A 170 7.03 -13.57 5.33
C PRO A 170 7.69 -13.43 3.95
N LYS A 171 6.91 -13.62 2.89
CA LYS A 171 7.37 -13.53 1.50
C LYS A 171 6.83 -12.27 0.86
N ILE A 172 7.66 -11.60 0.08
CA ILE A 172 7.23 -10.45 -0.72
C ILE A 172 6.85 -10.93 -2.10
N VAL A 173 5.67 -10.54 -2.56
CA VAL A 173 5.17 -10.80 -3.90
C VAL A 173 4.85 -9.45 -4.55
N GLY A 174 5.22 -9.29 -5.83
CA GLY A 174 4.99 -8.05 -6.55
C GLY A 174 4.68 -8.26 -8.01
N ILE A 175 3.99 -7.29 -8.60
CA ILE A 175 3.75 -7.21 -10.05
C ILE A 175 4.74 -6.21 -10.61
N GLY A 176 5.61 -6.66 -11.51
CA GLY A 176 6.53 -5.77 -12.23
C GLY A 176 5.80 -4.85 -13.21
N CYS A 177 6.47 -3.80 -13.68
CA CYS A 177 5.91 -2.92 -14.72
C CYS A 177 5.59 -3.67 -16.03
N ASP A 178 6.26 -4.79 -16.33
CA ASP A 178 5.90 -5.74 -17.39
C ASP A 178 4.60 -6.53 -17.15
N GLY A 179 3.97 -6.37 -15.99
CA GLY A 179 2.77 -7.10 -15.61
C GLY A 179 3.02 -8.56 -15.26
N LYS A 180 4.25 -8.97 -14.90
CA LYS A 180 4.54 -10.32 -14.41
C LYS A 180 4.69 -10.33 -12.89
N ILE A 181 4.16 -11.40 -12.28
CA ILE A 181 4.24 -11.65 -10.84
C ILE A 181 5.61 -12.24 -10.51
N ARG A 182 6.25 -11.66 -9.49
CA ARG A 182 7.53 -12.09 -8.96
C ARG A 182 7.44 -12.21 -7.44
N TYR A 183 8.32 -13.01 -6.87
CA TYR A 183 8.53 -13.05 -5.43
C TYR A 183 10.01 -12.84 -5.12
N TRP A 184 10.30 -12.30 -3.94
CA TRP A 184 11.67 -12.20 -3.46
C TRP A 184 12.08 -13.52 -2.81
N ASN A 185 13.14 -14.16 -3.32
CA ASN A 185 13.63 -15.43 -2.80
C ASN A 185 14.74 -15.28 -1.72
N GLY A 186 15.09 -14.05 -1.34
CA GLY A 186 16.19 -13.74 -0.44
C GLY A 186 17.44 -13.20 -1.15
N VAL A 187 17.60 -13.49 -2.45
CA VAL A 187 18.79 -13.15 -3.24
C VAL A 187 18.43 -12.34 -4.49
N ILE A 188 17.40 -12.78 -5.22
CA ILE A 188 16.96 -12.18 -6.48
C ILE A 188 15.44 -12.25 -6.59
N TRP A 189 14.87 -11.34 -7.37
CA TRP A 189 13.48 -11.46 -7.80
C TRP A 189 13.33 -12.68 -8.69
N THR A 190 12.41 -13.58 -8.33
CA THR A 190 12.12 -14.80 -9.09
C THR A 190 10.72 -14.75 -9.65
N ARG A 191 10.59 -15.02 -10.95
CA ARG A 191 9.30 -15.03 -11.64
C ARG A 191 8.51 -16.29 -11.29
N ILE A 192 7.22 -16.13 -11.04
CA ILE A 192 6.31 -17.27 -10.93
C ILE A 192 6.21 -17.95 -12.31
N LYS A 193 6.35 -19.28 -12.36
CA LYS A 193 6.30 -20.04 -13.61
C LYS A 193 4.87 -20.06 -14.19
N ASP A 194 4.77 -20.37 -15.48
CA ASP A 194 3.50 -20.66 -16.18
C ASP A 194 2.47 -19.50 -16.20
N GLN A 195 2.94 -18.25 -16.11
CA GLN A 195 2.10 -17.06 -16.22
C GLN A 195 1.68 -16.78 -17.68
N THR A 196 0.41 -17.01 -17.99
CA THR A 196 -0.17 -16.77 -19.34
C THR A 196 -0.73 -15.36 -19.54
N SER A 197 -0.88 -14.57 -18.48
CA SER A 197 -1.50 -13.24 -18.51
C SER A 197 -0.51 -12.12 -18.14
N HIS A 198 -0.96 -10.87 -18.32
CA HIS A 198 -0.36 -9.68 -17.71
C HIS A 198 -1.25 -9.20 -16.57
N PHE A 199 -0.66 -8.89 -15.43
CA PHE A 199 -1.34 -8.54 -14.20
C PHE A 199 -1.38 -7.03 -13.98
N SER A 200 -2.53 -6.53 -13.53
CA SER A 200 -2.73 -5.13 -13.16
C SER A 200 -2.61 -4.93 -11.65
N ASP A 201 -3.05 -5.90 -10.85
CA ASP A 201 -3.10 -5.73 -9.40
C ASP A 201 -2.95 -7.04 -8.60
N VAL A 202 -2.51 -6.92 -7.35
CA VAL A 202 -2.36 -8.06 -6.41
C VAL A 202 -2.77 -7.65 -5.00
N ILE A 203 -3.45 -8.54 -4.30
CA ILE A 203 -3.90 -8.36 -2.92
C ILE A 203 -3.72 -9.64 -2.12
N VAL A 204 -3.50 -9.51 -0.82
CA VAL A 204 -3.60 -10.62 0.13
C VAL A 204 -4.95 -10.52 0.82
N HIS A 205 -5.79 -11.52 0.67
CA HIS A 205 -7.11 -11.58 1.29
C HIS A 205 -7.29 -12.92 1.98
N LYS A 206 -7.68 -12.91 3.26
CA LYS A 206 -7.84 -14.12 4.10
C LYS A 206 -6.61 -15.06 4.05
N GLY A 207 -5.41 -14.49 3.98
CA GLY A 207 -4.14 -15.22 3.94
C GLY A 207 -3.74 -15.79 2.57
N LEU A 208 -4.56 -15.58 1.53
CA LEU A 208 -4.28 -16.03 0.17
C LEU A 208 -3.94 -14.86 -0.75
N VAL A 209 -3.13 -15.11 -1.77
CA VAL A 209 -2.70 -14.10 -2.73
C VAL A 209 -3.58 -14.18 -3.98
N TYR A 210 -4.31 -13.09 -4.24
CA TYR A 210 -5.13 -12.94 -5.44
C TYR A 210 -4.47 -11.93 -6.38
N ALA A 211 -4.38 -12.28 -7.66
CA ALA A 211 -3.87 -11.43 -8.71
C ALA A 211 -4.96 -11.16 -9.74
N LEU A 212 -5.08 -9.91 -10.18
CA LEU A 212 -6.02 -9.47 -11.19
C LEU A 212 -5.27 -9.28 -12.50
N ASP A 213 -5.72 -9.94 -13.57
CA ASP A 213 -5.17 -9.69 -14.89
C ASP A 213 -5.84 -8.50 -15.58
N VAL A 214 -5.18 -7.99 -16.61
CA VAL A 214 -5.65 -6.85 -17.41
C VAL A 214 -7.00 -7.10 -18.10
N LYS A 215 -7.44 -8.37 -18.20
CA LYS A 215 -8.76 -8.75 -18.75
C LYS A 215 -9.83 -8.82 -17.66
N GLY A 216 -9.48 -8.59 -16.39
CA GLY A 216 -10.40 -8.69 -15.27
C GLY A 216 -10.63 -10.12 -14.76
N ILE A 217 -9.74 -11.07 -15.10
CA ILE A 217 -9.77 -12.41 -14.52
C ILE A 217 -8.98 -12.39 -13.21
N VAL A 218 -9.56 -13.00 -12.16
CA VAL A 218 -8.86 -13.22 -10.91
C VAL A 218 -8.07 -14.53 -10.96
N TRP A 219 -6.88 -14.52 -10.39
CA TRP A 219 -5.97 -15.65 -10.31
C TRP A 219 -5.56 -15.85 -8.87
N LEU A 220 -5.48 -17.10 -8.43
CA LEU A 220 -5.00 -17.48 -7.11
C LEU A 220 -3.53 -17.91 -7.23
N VAL A 221 -2.66 -17.33 -6.41
CA VAL A 221 -1.27 -17.76 -6.26
C VAL A 221 -1.18 -18.62 -5.00
N SER A 222 -0.82 -19.89 -5.18
CA SER A 222 -0.67 -20.83 -4.06
C SER A 222 0.59 -20.56 -3.23
N HIS A 223 0.66 -21.18 -2.06
CA HIS A 223 1.86 -21.18 -1.21
C HIS A 223 3.10 -21.79 -1.90
N SER A 224 2.89 -22.73 -2.83
CA SER A 224 3.94 -23.30 -3.68
C SER A 224 4.32 -22.40 -4.87
N LEU A 225 3.77 -21.18 -4.91
CA LEU A 225 4.01 -20.20 -5.97
C LEU A 225 3.57 -20.71 -7.34
N SER A 226 2.50 -21.50 -7.36
CA SER A 226 1.80 -21.92 -8.57
C SER A 226 0.59 -21.01 -8.77
N ILE A 227 0.27 -20.70 -10.02
CA ILE A 227 -0.81 -19.77 -10.35
C ILE A 227 -1.98 -20.50 -11.01
N PHE A 228 -3.20 -20.22 -10.54
CA PHE A 228 -4.42 -20.87 -11.01
C PHE A 228 -5.46 -19.81 -11.34
N LYS A 229 -6.22 -20.02 -12.42
CA LYS A 229 -7.36 -19.15 -12.73
C LYS A 229 -8.42 -19.33 -11.64
N TYR A 230 -8.84 -18.23 -11.03
CA TYR A 230 -9.81 -18.20 -9.95
C TYR A 230 -11.02 -17.37 -10.38
N GLY A 231 -12.12 -18.06 -10.65
CA GLY A 231 -13.41 -17.41 -10.87
C GLY A 231 -13.70 -16.94 -12.30
N PRO A 232 -14.87 -16.30 -12.47
CA PRO A 232 -15.42 -15.84 -13.74
C PRO A 232 -14.61 -14.70 -14.34
N LEU A 233 -14.76 -14.51 -15.65
CA LEU A 233 -14.28 -13.31 -16.33
C LEU A 233 -15.17 -12.13 -15.89
N LEU A 234 -14.56 -11.02 -15.46
CA LEU A 234 -15.27 -9.76 -15.39
C LEU A 234 -15.53 -9.29 -16.83
N ASP A 235 -16.78 -9.34 -17.29
CA ASP A 235 -17.19 -8.86 -18.62
C ASP A 235 -17.14 -7.34 -18.67
N SER A 236 -15.92 -6.81 -18.74
CA SER A 236 -15.63 -5.39 -18.85
C SER A 236 -15.02 -5.16 -20.22
N GLU A 237 -15.77 -4.52 -21.09
CA GLU A 237 -15.21 -3.84 -22.25
C GLU A 237 -14.14 -2.84 -21.76
N CYS A 238 -12.95 -2.90 -22.35
CA CYS A 238 -11.83 -1.95 -22.22
C CYS A 238 -10.68 -2.32 -21.26
N HIS A 239 -9.47 -2.02 -21.74
CA HIS A 239 -8.14 -2.03 -21.11
C HIS A 239 -8.00 -1.01 -19.96
N ARG A 240 -9.02 -0.91 -19.10
CA ARG A 240 -9.08 0.03 -17.97
C ARG A 240 -8.30 -0.47 -16.77
N ALA A 241 -7.76 0.46 -15.99
CA ALA A 241 -7.13 0.16 -14.71
C ALA A 241 -8.16 -0.48 -13.75
N LYS A 242 -7.88 -1.70 -13.29
CA LYS A 242 -8.71 -2.41 -12.32
C LYS A 242 -7.90 -2.66 -11.05
N ARG A 243 -8.51 -2.40 -9.89
CA ARG A 243 -7.89 -2.52 -8.58
C ARG A 243 -8.71 -3.43 -7.66
N PHE A 244 -8.04 -4.26 -6.87
CA PHE A 244 -8.65 -4.95 -5.75
C PHE A 244 -8.84 -4.03 -4.57
N VAL A 245 -9.98 -4.20 -3.90
CA VAL A 245 -10.30 -3.52 -2.64
C VAL A 245 -10.85 -4.56 -1.66
N GLU A 246 -10.30 -4.59 -0.46
CA GLU A 246 -10.96 -5.26 0.66
C GLU A 246 -11.99 -4.30 1.25
N CYS A 247 -13.25 -4.75 1.32
CA CYS A 247 -14.34 -3.99 1.92
C CYS A 247 -15.15 -4.90 2.83
N SER A 248 -15.24 -4.55 4.12
CA SER A 248 -16.00 -5.30 5.13
C SER A 248 -15.68 -6.82 5.18
N GLY A 249 -14.42 -7.21 4.95
CA GLY A 249 -13.99 -8.61 4.96
C GLY A 249 -14.31 -9.41 3.69
N GLU A 250 -14.76 -8.73 2.64
CA GLU A 250 -15.04 -9.29 1.32
C GLU A 250 -14.17 -8.62 0.25
N LEU A 251 -13.99 -9.31 -0.88
CA LEU A 251 -13.15 -8.85 -1.99
C LEU A 251 -13.99 -8.19 -3.07
N TYR A 252 -13.60 -6.96 -3.44
CA TYR A 252 -14.22 -6.17 -4.49
C TYR A 252 -13.19 -5.83 -5.57
N ILE A 253 -13.69 -5.58 -6.78
CA ILE A 253 -12.91 -5.03 -7.89
C ILE A 253 -13.46 -3.65 -8.22
N VAL A 254 -12.59 -2.65 -8.29
CA VAL A 254 -12.93 -1.32 -8.79
C VAL A 254 -12.33 -1.16 -10.18
N ASP A 255 -13.19 -0.92 -11.17
CA ASP A 255 -12.83 -0.59 -12.55
C ASP A 255 -12.81 0.94 -12.70
N CYS A 256 -11.63 1.49 -12.97
CA CYS A 256 -11.39 2.92 -13.11
C CYS A 256 -11.66 3.33 -14.57
N ILE A 257 -12.61 4.24 -14.77
CA ILE A 257 -12.97 4.76 -16.08
C ILE A 257 -12.15 6.02 -16.33
N GLU A 258 -11.26 5.94 -17.31
CA GLU A 258 -10.44 7.04 -17.78
C GLU A 258 -11.04 7.65 -19.05
N GLU A 259 -10.93 8.98 -19.19
CA GLU A 259 -11.26 9.67 -20.43
C GLU A 259 -10.17 9.37 -21.47
N ALA A 260 -10.57 8.95 -22.68
CA ALA A 260 -9.63 8.71 -23.76
C ALA A 260 -9.16 10.04 -24.32
N ASP A 261 -8.04 10.56 -23.81
CA ASP A 261 -7.46 11.79 -24.33
C ASP A 261 -6.36 11.51 -25.37
N SER A 262 -6.19 12.46 -26.28
CA SER A 262 -5.23 12.45 -27.39
C SER A 262 -3.84 12.97 -27.02
N SER A 263 -3.56 13.12 -25.72
CA SER A 263 -2.28 13.64 -25.22
C SER A 263 -1.09 12.81 -25.69
N PRO A 264 0.08 13.44 -25.89
CA PRO A 264 1.30 12.71 -26.21
C PRO A 264 1.57 11.63 -25.15
N VAL A 265 1.88 10.43 -25.63
CA VAL A 265 2.30 9.30 -24.79
C VAL A 265 3.78 9.46 -24.52
N THR A 266 4.15 9.74 -23.27
CA THR A 266 5.54 9.60 -22.83
C THR A 266 5.84 8.12 -22.63
N ARG A 267 6.83 7.62 -23.37
CA ARG A 267 7.31 6.23 -23.24
C ARG A 267 8.56 6.22 -22.40
N PHE A 268 8.47 5.54 -21.26
CA PHE A 268 9.61 5.21 -20.43
C PHE A 268 9.95 3.75 -20.65
N SER A 269 11.22 3.44 -20.89
CA SER A 269 11.66 2.06 -20.76
C SER A 269 12.27 1.86 -19.37
N HIS A 270 11.80 0.84 -18.67
CA HIS A 270 12.33 0.41 -17.38
C HIS A 270 12.94 -0.98 -17.54
N VAL A 271 14.05 -1.23 -16.87
CA VAL A 271 14.65 -2.56 -16.83
C VAL A 271 14.36 -3.21 -15.48
N ILE A 272 13.77 -4.40 -15.50
CA ILE A 272 13.67 -5.25 -14.31
C ILE A 272 14.70 -6.37 -14.48
N HIS A 273 15.58 -6.52 -13.49
CA HIS A 273 16.50 -7.65 -13.37
C HIS A 273 15.86 -8.74 -12.50
N ASP A 274 15.56 -9.90 -13.09
CA ASP A 274 15.06 -11.08 -12.38
C ASP A 274 15.90 -12.33 -12.72
N ASP A 275 15.46 -13.50 -12.24
CA ASP A 275 16.12 -14.80 -12.49
C ASP A 275 16.20 -15.21 -13.97
N VAL A 276 15.47 -14.54 -14.85
CA VAL A 276 15.48 -14.76 -16.31
C VAL A 276 16.42 -13.76 -17.02
N GLY A 277 16.87 -12.71 -16.32
CA GLY A 277 17.77 -11.67 -16.83
C GLY A 277 17.13 -10.29 -16.89
N ASN A 278 17.67 -9.41 -17.73
CA ASN A 278 17.17 -8.05 -17.92
C ASN A 278 15.95 -8.03 -18.85
N MET A 279 14.82 -7.56 -18.33
CA MET A 279 13.60 -7.37 -19.11
C MET A 279 13.30 -5.88 -19.28
N ASN A 280 13.23 -5.43 -20.53
CA ASN A 280 12.81 -4.08 -20.86
C ASN A 280 11.28 -4.00 -20.82
N CYS A 281 10.77 -3.01 -20.10
CA CYS A 281 9.36 -2.76 -19.88
C CYS A 281 9.06 -1.37 -20.41
N GLU A 282 8.33 -1.27 -21.52
CA GLU A 282 7.83 0.01 -22.01
C GLU A 282 6.58 0.39 -21.20
N LEU A 283 6.70 1.40 -20.35
CA LEU A 283 5.57 2.07 -19.74
C LEU A 283 5.16 3.22 -20.65
N SER A 284 3.93 3.15 -21.15
CA SER A 284 3.24 4.31 -21.71
C SER A 284 2.51 5.02 -20.58
N GLU A 285 3.01 6.17 -20.14
CA GLU A 285 2.19 7.09 -19.36
C GLU A 285 1.53 8.06 -20.34
N ARG A 286 0.20 8.10 -20.34
CA ARG A 286 -0.51 9.21 -21.00
C ARG A 286 -0.47 10.39 -20.06
N ASP A 287 -0.14 11.58 -20.57
CA ASP A 287 0.00 12.78 -19.73
C ASP A 287 -1.31 13.18 -19.01
N CYS A 288 -2.47 12.63 -19.39
CA CYS A 288 -3.75 12.92 -18.74
C CYS A 288 -4.69 11.69 -18.63
N ASP A 289 -4.41 10.78 -17.70
CA ASP A 289 -5.45 9.82 -17.26
C ASP A 289 -6.38 10.50 -16.25
N LYS A 290 -7.22 11.41 -16.74
CA LYS A 290 -8.29 11.98 -15.90
C LYS A 290 -9.33 10.89 -15.66
N MET A 291 -9.39 10.39 -14.44
CA MET A 291 -10.46 9.49 -14.01
C MET A 291 -11.79 10.24 -14.04
N VAL A 292 -12.73 9.72 -14.83
CA VAL A 292 -14.07 10.28 -15.03
C VAL A 292 -15.17 9.47 -14.35
N GLY A 293 -14.86 8.26 -13.89
CA GLY A 293 -15.80 7.47 -13.11
C GLY A 293 -15.24 6.14 -12.64
N PHE A 294 -16.07 5.41 -11.91
CA PHE A 294 -15.71 4.12 -11.35
C PHE A 294 -16.90 3.18 -11.42
N LYS A 295 -16.62 1.88 -11.60
CA LYS A 295 -17.58 0.81 -11.35
C LYS A 295 -17.01 -0.12 -10.29
N VAL A 296 -17.85 -0.54 -9.36
CA VAL A 296 -17.44 -1.45 -8.29
C VAL A 296 -18.15 -2.77 -8.47
N TYR A 297 -17.42 -3.87 -8.37
CA TYR A 297 -17.94 -5.22 -8.55
C TYR A 297 -17.65 -6.05 -7.31
N LYS A 298 -18.63 -6.86 -6.93
CA LYS A 298 -18.53 -7.87 -5.88
C LYS A 298 -18.75 -9.24 -6.51
N VAL A 299 -18.07 -10.26 -5.98
CA VAL A 299 -18.35 -11.64 -6.39
C VAL A 299 -19.72 -12.07 -5.84
N ASP A 300 -20.57 -12.55 -6.73
CA ASP A 300 -21.76 -13.32 -6.36
C ASP A 300 -21.34 -14.79 -6.25
N GLU A 301 -21.36 -15.32 -5.02
CA GLU A 301 -20.91 -16.70 -4.76
C GLU A 301 -21.87 -17.75 -5.35
N GLU A 302 -23.16 -17.42 -5.49
CA GLU A 302 -24.17 -18.34 -6.03
C GLU A 302 -24.06 -18.43 -7.55
N LEU A 303 -24.00 -17.28 -8.22
CA LEU A 303 -23.88 -17.19 -9.68
C LEU A 303 -22.45 -17.43 -10.16
N ARG A 304 -21.47 -17.35 -9.27
CA ARG A 304 -20.03 -17.34 -9.58
C ARG A 304 -19.71 -16.30 -10.65
N GLU A 305 -20.26 -15.10 -10.50
CA GLU A 305 -20.12 -13.98 -11.43
C GLU A 305 -19.74 -12.69 -10.68
N TRP A 306 -19.12 -11.74 -11.37
CA TRP A 306 -18.86 -10.41 -10.81
C TRP A 306 -20.05 -9.51 -11.09
N VAL A 307 -20.73 -9.06 -10.03
CA VAL A 307 -21.92 -8.22 -10.13
C VAL A 307 -21.57 -6.79 -9.74
N GLU A 308 -21.99 -5.83 -10.58
CA GLU A 308 -21.79 -4.41 -10.28
C GLU A 308 -22.65 -4.00 -9.07
N VAL A 309 -22.02 -3.40 -8.07
CA VAL A 309 -22.70 -2.84 -6.90
C VAL A 309 -22.80 -1.33 -7.03
N LYS A 310 -24.01 -0.79 -6.81
CA LYS A 310 -24.29 0.66 -6.84
C LYS A 310 -24.18 1.31 -5.46
N SER A 311 -24.19 0.52 -4.39
CA SER A 311 -24.08 1.01 -3.03
C SER A 311 -23.09 0.19 -2.21
N LEU A 312 -22.18 0.89 -1.54
CA LEU A 312 -21.26 0.34 -0.54
C LEU A 312 -21.80 0.49 0.89
N GLY A 313 -23.04 0.98 1.03
CA GLY A 313 -23.61 1.36 2.32
C GLY A 313 -22.82 2.50 2.96
N ASP A 314 -22.48 2.35 4.24
CA ASP A 314 -21.67 3.30 5.00
C ASP A 314 -20.17 3.27 4.62
N ASN A 315 -19.74 2.35 3.74
CA ASN A 315 -18.32 2.28 3.38
C ASN A 315 -17.91 3.39 2.40
N ALA A 316 -16.68 3.86 2.57
CA ALA A 316 -15.93 4.65 1.60
C ALA A 316 -14.66 3.91 1.21
N ILE A 317 -14.32 3.89 -0.07
CA ILE A 317 -13.07 3.30 -0.57
C ILE A 317 -11.98 4.36 -0.58
N VAL A 318 -10.84 4.03 0.00
CA VAL A 318 -9.60 4.81 -0.10
C VAL A 318 -8.71 4.15 -1.15
N MET A 319 -8.59 4.79 -2.30
CA MET A 319 -7.79 4.33 -3.44
C MET A 319 -6.46 5.09 -3.47
N ALA A 320 -5.47 4.59 -2.73
CA ALA A 320 -4.12 5.12 -2.77
C ALA A 320 -3.29 4.45 -3.88
N ASN A 321 -2.19 5.08 -4.29
CA ASN A 321 -1.33 4.59 -5.36
C ASN A 321 -0.71 3.20 -5.08
N ASP A 322 -0.51 2.86 -3.79
CA ASP A 322 0.18 1.65 -3.33
C ASP A 322 -0.73 0.62 -2.66
N CYS A 323 -1.97 0.97 -2.30
CA CYS A 323 -2.98 0.03 -1.85
C CYS A 323 -4.39 0.61 -1.92
N CYS A 324 -5.41 -0.26 -1.88
CA CYS A 324 -6.80 0.16 -1.79
C CYS A 324 -7.53 -0.65 -0.72
N PHE A 325 -8.36 0.03 0.08
CA PHE A 325 -9.12 -0.55 1.19
C PHE A 325 -10.38 0.29 1.46
N SER A 326 -11.34 -0.26 2.21
CA SER A 326 -12.51 0.51 2.68
C SER A 326 -12.37 0.99 4.12
N VAL A 327 -13.10 2.05 4.44
CA VAL A 327 -13.33 2.55 5.80
C VAL A 327 -14.83 2.79 6.00
N LEU A 328 -15.30 2.74 7.24
CA LEU A 328 -16.66 3.15 7.59
C LEU A 328 -16.72 4.68 7.64
N ALA A 329 -17.55 5.30 6.80
CA ALA A 329 -17.59 6.74 6.65
C ALA A 329 -17.98 7.45 7.95
N ASN A 330 -18.91 6.87 8.73
CA ASN A 330 -19.33 7.44 10.00
C ASN A 330 -18.20 7.55 11.04
N GLU A 331 -17.12 6.78 10.90
CA GLU A 331 -15.98 6.76 11.81
C GLU A 331 -15.00 7.92 11.57
N PHE A 332 -15.08 8.60 10.43
CA PHE A 332 -14.11 9.58 9.98
C PHE A 332 -14.73 10.96 9.75
N TYR A 333 -13.99 12.02 10.08
CA TYR A 333 -14.48 13.39 9.91
C TYR A 333 -14.83 13.69 8.47
N GLY A 334 -16.12 13.98 8.24
CA GLY A 334 -16.61 14.38 6.93
C GLY A 334 -16.36 13.35 5.82
N CYS A 335 -16.07 12.09 6.15
CA CYS A 335 -16.01 11.04 5.15
C CYS A 335 -17.43 10.80 4.57
N LEU A 336 -17.53 10.71 3.25
CA LEU A 336 -18.80 10.44 2.58
C LEU A 336 -19.02 8.93 2.48
N GLN A 337 -20.18 8.46 2.91
CA GLN A 337 -20.63 7.11 2.61
C GLN A 337 -20.79 6.89 1.10
N ASN A 338 -20.80 5.63 0.67
CA ASN A 338 -20.98 5.24 -0.73
C ASN A 338 -20.07 6.02 -1.71
N SER A 339 -18.80 6.17 -1.36
CA SER A 339 -17.87 7.02 -2.10
C SER A 339 -16.50 6.39 -2.31
N ILE A 340 -15.72 6.94 -3.24
CA ILE A 340 -14.36 6.51 -3.56
C ILE A 340 -13.45 7.75 -3.54
N TYR A 341 -12.48 7.75 -2.64
CA TYR A 341 -11.45 8.78 -2.55
C TYR A 341 -10.21 8.36 -3.33
N PHE A 342 -9.72 9.24 -4.20
CA PHE A 342 -8.58 8.99 -5.07
C PHE A 342 -7.80 10.29 -5.31
N SER A 343 -6.58 10.19 -5.84
CA SER A 343 -5.79 11.35 -6.28
C SER A 343 -5.50 11.28 -7.77
N ASP A 344 -5.40 12.44 -8.42
CA ASP A 344 -4.87 12.53 -9.78
C ASP A 344 -3.36 12.72 -9.80
N LYS A 345 -2.78 12.88 -10.99
CA LYS A 345 -1.34 13.14 -11.18
C LYS A 345 -0.87 14.46 -10.57
N GLU A 346 -1.76 15.42 -10.38
CA GLU A 346 -1.48 16.69 -9.70
C GLU A 346 -1.52 16.54 -8.17
N GLU A 347 -1.67 15.30 -7.67
CA GLU A 347 -1.69 14.97 -6.25
C GLU A 347 -2.87 15.61 -5.51
N VAL A 348 -3.91 15.98 -6.25
CA VAL A 348 -5.12 16.58 -5.70
C VAL A 348 -6.10 15.49 -5.33
N ILE A 349 -6.50 15.48 -4.06
CA ILE A 349 -7.49 14.54 -3.54
C ILE A 349 -8.87 14.85 -4.14
N LYS A 350 -9.55 13.81 -4.61
CA LYS A 350 -10.91 13.84 -5.16
C LYS A 350 -11.76 12.79 -4.48
N VAL A 351 -13.08 12.99 -4.52
CA VAL A 351 -14.07 11.99 -4.11
C VAL A 351 -15.09 11.81 -5.22
N TYR A 352 -15.29 10.55 -5.61
CA TYR A 352 -16.36 10.11 -6.50
C TYR A 352 -17.52 9.59 -5.66
N LYS A 353 -18.73 10.08 -5.90
CA LYS A 353 -19.94 9.59 -5.24
C LYS A 353 -20.61 8.56 -6.12
N LEU A 354 -20.85 7.35 -5.61
CA LEU A 354 -21.48 6.28 -6.39
C LEU A 354 -22.98 6.55 -6.62
N ASP A 355 -23.62 7.40 -5.82
CA ASP A 355 -25.05 7.71 -5.94
C ASP A 355 -25.40 8.43 -7.26
N ASP A 356 -24.63 9.46 -7.61
CA ASP A 356 -24.89 10.33 -8.77
C ASP A 356 -23.75 10.36 -9.79
N GLY A 357 -22.63 9.68 -9.49
CA GLY A 357 -21.44 9.66 -10.32
C GLY A 357 -20.66 10.98 -10.35
N SER A 358 -20.94 11.92 -9.43
CA SER A 358 -20.25 13.20 -9.38
C SER A 358 -18.86 13.08 -8.76
N ILE A 359 -17.93 13.90 -9.28
CA ILE A 359 -16.57 14.05 -8.72
C ILE A 359 -16.46 15.40 -8.04
N THR A 360 -16.08 15.41 -6.77
CA THR A 360 -15.71 16.62 -6.04
C THR A 360 -14.20 16.66 -5.86
N THR A 361 -13.58 17.80 -6.13
CA THR A 361 -12.13 18.02 -5.99
C THR A 361 -11.84 18.82 -4.73
N MET A 362 -10.80 18.43 -3.98
CA MET A 362 -10.33 19.15 -2.81
C MET A 362 -9.70 20.48 -3.24
N LYS A 363 -10.32 21.60 -2.83
CA LYS A 363 -9.84 22.97 -3.09
C LYS A 363 -9.29 23.65 -1.83
N GLY A 364 -9.46 23.04 -0.66
CA GLY A 364 -8.98 23.59 0.60
C GLY A 364 -9.30 22.70 1.80
N PHE A 365 -8.60 22.97 2.90
CA PHE A 365 -8.66 22.16 4.13
C PHE A 365 -9.98 22.24 4.92
N SER A 366 -10.83 23.23 4.62
CA SER A 366 -12.11 23.43 5.30
C SER A 366 -13.28 22.68 4.65
N GLN A 367 -13.08 22.08 3.47
CA GLN A 367 -14.13 21.36 2.78
C GLN A 367 -14.54 20.11 3.58
N SER A 368 -15.82 20.04 3.93
CA SER A 368 -16.35 19.01 4.82
C SER A 368 -16.01 17.60 4.34
N CYS A 369 -16.17 17.30 3.05
CA CYS A 369 -15.98 15.96 2.50
C CYS A 369 -14.53 15.42 2.54
N PHE A 370 -13.53 16.22 2.92
CA PHE A 370 -12.12 15.81 2.96
C PHE A 370 -11.48 15.91 4.35
N GLN A 371 -12.27 16.25 5.38
CA GLN A 371 -11.75 16.50 6.73
C GLN A 371 -11.00 15.31 7.32
N MET A 372 -11.30 14.07 6.90
CA MET A 372 -10.61 12.88 7.35
C MET A 372 -9.11 12.91 7.05
N PHE A 373 -8.66 13.61 6.01
CA PHE A 373 -7.26 13.75 5.64
C PHE A 373 -6.57 14.98 6.24
N VAL A 374 -7.30 15.78 7.03
CA VAL A 374 -6.81 17.05 7.59
C VAL A 374 -6.87 16.97 9.11
N PRO A 375 -5.94 16.23 9.75
CA PRO A 375 -5.91 16.14 11.20
C PRO A 375 -5.61 17.49 11.84
N SER A 376 -6.33 17.78 12.93
CA SER A 376 -6.08 18.93 13.80
C SER A 376 -5.58 18.45 15.15
N PHE A 377 -4.25 18.37 15.31
CA PHE A 377 -3.61 17.98 16.57
C PHE A 377 -3.40 19.18 17.52
N ARG A 378 -4.37 20.10 17.57
CA ARG A 378 -4.29 21.29 18.42
C ARG A 378 -4.62 21.01 19.87
#